data_AF-A0A4U3KUF5-F1
#
_entry.id   AF-A0A4U3KUF5-F1
#
_cell.length_a   1.000
_cell.length_b   1.000
_cell.length_c   1.000
_cell.angle_alpha   90.00
_cell.angle_beta   90.00
_cell.angle_gamma   90.00
#
_symmetry.space_group_name_H-M   'P 1'
#
loop_
_entity.id
_entity.type
_entity.pdbx_description
1 polymer ?
#
loop_
_entity_poly.entity_id
_entity_poly.type
_entity_poly.pdbx_seq_one_letter_code
_entity_poly.pdbx_strand_id
1 'polypeptide(L)'
;MRLLLYQDITLNIALPIIAGSFIYLTFEPFGSHKIINNYLPDGLWAYALMSTILIIWSRVINFVWVVASLILFIVFETLQYYHIAQGTGDCWDILTYSVFGFIALLTNKYFTAIK
;
A
#
# COMPACT_ATOMS: atom_id res chain seq x y z
N MET A 1 8.39 -12.28 14.47
CA MET A 1 7.42 -12.20 15.58
C MET A 1 6.23 -13.10 15.26
N ARG A 2 5.82 -13.93 16.21
CA ARG A 2 4.60 -14.72 16.03
C ARG A 2 3.42 -13.83 16.42
N LEU A 3 2.48 -13.66 15.51
CA LEU A 3 1.27 -12.86 15.71
C LEU A 3 0.04 -13.75 15.58
N LEU A 4 -1.00 -13.43 16.35
CA LEU A 4 -2.33 -13.95 16.08
C LEU A 4 -2.88 -13.25 14.83
N LEU A 5 -3.71 -13.94 14.04
CA LEU A 5 -4.21 -13.41 12.76
C LEU A 5 -4.84 -12.01 12.89
N TYR A 6 -5.60 -11.76 13.96
CA TYR A 6 -6.23 -10.44 14.16
C TYR A 6 -5.20 -9.33 14.44
N GLN A 7 -4.13 -9.63 15.17
CA GLN A 7 -3.04 -8.69 15.44
C GLN A 7 -2.31 -8.37 14.14
N ASP A 8 -2.13 -9.40 13.30
CA ASP A 8 -1.48 -9.28 12.01
C ASP A 8 -2.27 -8.37 11.04
N ILE A 9 -3.57 -8.64 10.90
CA ILE A 9 -4.48 -7.80 10.10
C ILE A 9 -4.50 -6.37 10.64
N THR A 10 -4.55 -6.20 11.97
CA THR A 10 -4.61 -4.87 12.57
C THR A 10 -3.34 -4.08 12.29
N LEU A 11 -2.16 -4.69 12.48
CA LEU A 11 -0.87 -4.01 12.33
C LEU A 11 -0.49 -3.75 10.87
N ASN A 12 -0.73 -4.71 9.97
CA ASN A 12 -0.22 -4.65 8.60
C ASN A 12 -1.26 -4.20 7.56
N ILE A 13 -2.56 -4.17 7.93
CA ILE A 13 -3.64 -3.75 7.02
C ILE A 13 -4.40 -2.55 7.62
N ALA A 14 -5.06 -2.74 8.75
CA ALA A 14 -5.97 -1.73 9.28
C ALA A 14 -5.24 -0.44 9.70
N LEU A 15 -4.13 -0.58 10.43
CA LEU A 15 -3.35 0.56 10.90
C LEU A 15 -2.77 1.41 9.76
N PRO A 16 -2.11 0.84 8.72
CA PRO A 16 -1.66 1.62 7.56
C PRO A 16 -2.80 2.31 6.81
N ILE A 17 -3.94 1.63 6.62
CA ILE A 17 -5.11 2.23 5.96
C ILE A 17 -5.62 3.43 6.77
N ILE A 18 -5.85 3.26 8.07
CA ILE A 18 -6.34 4.33 8.94
C ILE A 18 -5.34 5.48 9.01
N ALA A 19 -4.05 5.18 9.13
CA ALA A 19 -2.99 6.20 9.17
C ALA A 19 -2.92 6.98 7.86
N GLY A 20 -2.95 6.30 6.70
CA GLY A 20 -2.96 6.95 5.40
C GLY A 20 -4.19 7.85 5.22
N SER A 21 -5.39 7.34 5.55
CA SER A 21 -6.63 8.12 5.50
C SER A 21 -6.60 9.32 6.45
N PHE A 22 -6.06 9.16 7.66
CA PHE A 22 -5.91 10.26 8.60
C PHE A 22 -4.98 11.35 8.04
N ILE A 23 -3.83 10.97 7.50
CA ILE A 23 -2.87 11.91 6.92
C ILE A 23 -3.51 12.67 5.75
N TYR A 24 -4.15 11.94 4.84
CA TYR A 24 -4.84 12.51 3.68
C TYR A 24 -5.90 13.53 4.09
N LEU A 25 -6.80 13.17 5.01
CA LEU A 25 -7.90 14.05 5.43
C LEU A 25 -7.46 15.25 6.28
N THR A 26 -6.39 15.11 7.07
CA THR A 26 -5.99 16.16 8.01
C THR A 26 -4.99 17.14 7.45
N PHE A 27 -4.06 16.72 6.59
CA PHE A 27 -2.94 17.57 6.18
C PHE A 27 -3.06 18.10 4.74
N GLU A 28 -3.84 17.45 3.87
CA GLU A 28 -4.11 17.97 2.52
C GLU A 28 -4.63 19.42 2.52
N PRO A 29 -5.53 19.84 3.45
CA PRO A 29 -6.03 21.22 3.48
C PRO A 29 -4.98 22.29 3.85
N PHE A 30 -3.90 21.90 4.54
CA PHE A 30 -2.93 22.86 5.11
C PHE A 30 -1.69 23.08 4.22
N GLY A 31 -1.57 22.36 3.10
CA GLY A 31 -0.53 22.59 2.07
C GLY A 31 0.91 22.49 2.56
N SER A 32 1.16 21.96 3.77
CA SER A 32 2.44 22.15 4.46
C SER A 32 3.57 21.28 3.90
N HIS A 33 3.29 20.07 3.40
CA HIS A 33 4.30 19.21 2.76
C HIS A 33 3.70 18.25 1.71
N LYS A 34 3.87 18.57 0.41
CA LYS A 34 3.35 17.76 -0.71
C LYS A 34 3.73 16.27 -0.65
N ILE A 35 4.94 15.95 -0.20
CA ILE A 35 5.41 14.56 -0.13
C ILE A 35 4.64 13.75 0.92
N ILE A 36 4.39 14.36 2.08
CA ILE A 36 3.69 13.71 3.19
C ILE A 36 2.20 13.59 2.87
N ASN A 37 1.63 14.56 2.17
CA ASN A 37 0.18 14.59 1.94
C ASN A 37 -0.25 13.74 0.74
N ASN A 38 0.60 13.64 -0.28
CA ASN A 38 0.25 12.93 -1.51
C ASN A 38 0.82 11.50 -1.49
N TYR A 39 2.13 11.36 -1.36
CA TYR A 39 2.79 10.06 -1.56
C TYR A 39 2.71 9.14 -0.33
N LEU A 40 2.73 9.68 0.90
CA LEU A 40 2.75 8.81 2.09
C LEU A 40 1.44 8.02 2.28
N PRO A 41 0.23 8.60 2.15
CA PRO A 41 -1.02 7.83 2.17
C PRO A 41 -1.04 6.71 1.12
N ASP A 42 -0.68 7.04 -0.10
CA ASP A 42 -0.64 6.13 -1.25
C ASP A 42 0.32 4.96 -1.01
N GLY A 43 1.50 5.26 -0.49
CA GLY A 43 2.46 4.25 -0.04
C GLY A 43 1.89 3.34 1.05
N LEU A 44 1.27 3.89 2.09
CA LEU A 44 0.66 3.12 3.17
C LEU A 44 -0.46 2.19 2.67
N TRP A 45 -1.26 2.64 1.71
CA TRP A 45 -2.30 1.83 1.09
C TRP A 45 -1.74 0.71 0.22
N ALA A 46 -0.69 0.97 -0.57
CA ALA A 46 0.01 -0.08 -1.32
C ALA A 46 0.66 -1.11 -0.39
N TYR A 47 1.24 -0.67 0.73
CA TYR A 47 1.76 -1.56 1.77
C TYR A 47 0.66 -2.47 2.33
N ALA A 48 -0.50 -1.91 2.64
CA ALA A 48 -1.65 -2.67 3.18
C ALA A 48 -2.17 -3.70 2.17
N LEU A 49 -2.29 -3.32 0.89
CA LEU A 49 -2.72 -4.23 -0.18
C LEU A 49 -1.75 -5.42 -0.33
N MET A 50 -0.45 -5.13 -0.42
CA MET A 50 0.56 -6.18 -0.55
C MET A 50 0.60 -7.08 0.70
N SER A 51 0.48 -6.50 1.89
CA SER A 51 0.39 -7.26 3.14
C SER A 51 -0.84 -8.18 3.16
N THR A 52 -1.98 -7.71 2.64
CA THR A 52 -3.20 -8.51 2.50
C THR A 52 -2.98 -9.74 1.62
N ILE A 53 -2.38 -9.56 0.44
CA ILE A 53 -2.05 -10.66 -0.48
C ILE A 53 -1.16 -11.68 0.22
N LEU A 54 -0.13 -11.22 0.93
CA LEU A 54 0.77 -12.12 1.67
C LEU A 54 0.05 -12.86 2.79
N ILE A 55 -0.87 -12.22 3.52
CA ILE A 55 -1.64 -12.89 4.59
C ILE A 55 -2.53 -14.00 4.00
N ILE A 56 -3.25 -13.72 2.91
CA ILE A 56 -4.10 -14.70 2.21
C ILE A 56 -3.28 -15.95 1.82
N TRP A 57 -2.08 -15.74 1.29
CA TRP A 57 -1.18 -16.80 0.87
C TRP A 57 -0.24 -17.32 1.98
N SER A 58 -0.61 -17.16 3.25
CA SER A 58 0.16 -17.67 4.40
C SER A 58 1.64 -17.28 4.38
N ARG A 59 1.93 -16.03 3.99
CA ARG A 59 3.27 -15.42 3.86
C ARG A 59 4.14 -16.01 2.76
N VAL A 60 3.59 -16.86 1.91
CA VAL A 60 4.27 -17.31 0.69
C VAL A 60 4.10 -16.24 -0.38
N ILE A 61 5.22 -15.83 -0.99
CA ILE A 61 5.20 -14.86 -2.08
C ILE A 61 4.57 -15.51 -3.30
N ASN A 62 3.34 -15.12 -3.62
CA ASN A 62 2.69 -15.53 -4.86
C ASN A 62 3.03 -14.51 -5.96
N PHE A 63 3.98 -14.86 -6.82
CA PHE A 63 4.51 -13.97 -7.85
C PHE A 63 3.43 -13.44 -8.80
N VAL A 64 2.41 -14.26 -9.12
CA VAL A 64 1.31 -13.84 -10.00
C VAL A 64 0.55 -12.67 -9.39
N TRP A 65 0.21 -12.74 -8.10
CA TRP A 65 -0.51 -11.66 -7.42
C TRP A 65 0.36 -10.43 -7.17
N VAL A 66 1.64 -10.61 -6.88
CA VAL A 66 2.58 -9.48 -6.74
C VAL A 66 2.69 -8.71 -8.06
N VAL A 67 2.90 -9.42 -9.17
CA VAL A 67 2.98 -8.79 -10.51
C VAL A 67 1.65 -8.17 -10.88
N ALA A 68 0.52 -8.83 -10.61
CA ALA A 68 -0.81 -8.28 -10.87
C ALA A 68 -1.03 -6.96 -10.11
N SER A 69 -0.60 -6.85 -8.84
CA SER A 69 -0.70 -5.60 -8.08
C SER A 69 0.18 -4.50 -8.66
N LEU A 70 1.41 -4.81 -9.07
CA LEU A 70 2.30 -3.82 -9.70
C LEU A 70 1.75 -3.32 -11.04
N ILE A 71 1.18 -4.23 -11.86
CA ILE A 71 0.49 -3.85 -13.09
C ILE A 71 -0.71 -2.97 -12.76
N LEU A 72 -1.48 -3.30 -11.74
CA LEU A 72 -2.65 -2.53 -11.32
C LEU A 72 -2.27 -1.09 -10.93
N PHE A 73 -1.15 -0.87 -10.24
CA PHE A 73 -0.65 0.48 -9.94
C PHE A 73 -0.37 1.28 -11.21
N ILE A 74 0.32 0.67 -12.19
CA ILE A 74 0.62 1.32 -13.48
C ILE A 74 -0.68 1.62 -14.25
N VAL A 75 -1.64 0.69 -14.25
CA VAL A 75 -2.93 0.86 -14.93
C VAL A 75 -3.71 2.01 -14.31
N PHE A 76 -3.80 2.11 -12.98
CA PHE A 76 -4.50 3.22 -12.32
C PHE A 76 -3.91 4.57 -12.67
N GLU A 77 -2.58 4.73 -12.59
CA GLU A 77 -1.91 5.98 -12.95
C GLU A 77 -2.08 6.31 -14.45
N THR A 78 -2.04 5.29 -15.31
CA THR A 78 -2.31 5.47 -16.75
C THR A 78 -3.74 5.95 -16.99
N LEU A 79 -4.73 5.39 -16.28
CA LEU A 79 -6.12 5.81 -16.38
C LEU A 79 -6.34 7.24 -15.87
N GLN A 80 -5.62 7.66 -14.82
CA GLN A 80 -5.65 9.04 -14.32
C GLN A 80 -5.03 10.00 -15.34
N TYR A 81 -3.90 9.62 -15.96
CA TYR A 81 -3.24 10.41 -17.00
C TYR A 81 -4.15 10.67 -18.22
N TYR A 82 -4.95 9.68 -18.62
CA TYR A 82 -5.96 9.83 -19.68
C TYR A 82 -7.27 10.49 -19.21
N HIS A 83 -7.34 10.96 -17.97
CA HIS A 83 -8.53 11.55 -17.34
C HIS A 83 -9.77 10.63 -17.34
N ILE A 84 -9.56 9.31 -17.42
CA ILE A 84 -10.63 8.30 -17.29
C ILE A 84 -10.99 8.13 -15.81
N ALA A 85 -9.99 8.22 -14.94
CA ALA A 85 -10.15 8.26 -13.49
C ALA A 85 -9.77 9.65 -12.95
N GLN A 86 -10.33 10.05 -11.81
CA GLN A 86 -9.90 11.27 -11.11
C GLN A 86 -8.50 11.06 -10.53
N GLY A 87 -7.61 12.03 -10.75
CA GLY A 87 -6.23 12.00 -10.28
C GLY A 87 -5.31 12.80 -11.19
N THR A 88 -4.01 12.79 -10.87
CA THR A 88 -2.99 13.57 -11.62
C THR A 88 -2.22 12.71 -12.61
N GLY A 89 -2.15 11.38 -12.40
CA GLY A 89 -1.35 10.49 -13.22
C GLY A 89 0.14 10.81 -13.10
N ASP A 90 0.73 10.59 -11.91
CA ASP A 90 2.14 10.91 -11.65
C ASP A 90 3.00 9.63 -11.63
N CYS A 91 4.11 9.65 -12.36
CA CYS A 91 5.10 8.57 -12.32
C CYS A 91 5.68 8.36 -10.90
N TRP A 92 5.68 9.40 -10.06
CA TRP A 92 6.09 9.30 -8.66
C TRP A 92 5.15 8.43 -7.82
N ASP A 93 3.86 8.34 -8.17
CA ASP A 93 2.91 7.48 -7.47
C ASP A 93 3.22 6.01 -7.76
N ILE A 94 3.51 5.67 -9.02
CA ILE A 94 3.98 4.32 -9.42
C ILE A 94 5.22 3.90 -8.61
N LEU A 95 6.19 4.80 -8.49
CA LEU A 95 7.41 4.56 -7.70
C LEU A 95 7.06 4.33 -6.23
N THR A 96 6.20 5.18 -5.67
CA THR A 96 5.77 5.13 -4.27
C THR A 96 5.07 3.82 -3.94
N TYR A 97 4.08 3.41 -4.75
CA TYR A 97 3.39 2.15 -4.58
C TYR A 97 4.36 0.96 -4.67
N SER A 98 5.30 1.01 -5.62
CA SER A 98 6.31 -0.04 -5.80
C SER A 98 7.21 -0.15 -4.57
N VAL A 99 7.75 0.96 -4.09
CA VAL A 99 8.64 1.01 -2.90
C VAL A 99 7.92 0.45 -1.67
N PHE A 100 6.71 0.91 -1.38
CA PHE A 100 5.97 0.45 -0.20
C PHE A 100 5.49 -1.00 -0.35
N GLY A 101 5.12 -1.44 -1.55
CA GLY A 101 4.85 -2.84 -1.85
C GLY A 101 6.08 -3.73 -1.59
N PHE A 102 7.28 -3.29 -2.01
CA PHE A 102 8.52 -4.00 -1.69
C PHE A 102 8.83 -4.01 -0.19
N ILE A 103 8.60 -2.89 0.51
CA ILE A 103 8.73 -2.85 1.97
C ILE A 103 7.79 -3.88 2.62
N ALA A 104 6.55 -4.01 2.14
CA ALA A 104 5.62 -5.03 2.62
C ALA A 104 6.18 -6.45 2.40
N LEU A 105 6.69 -6.76 1.20
CA LEU A 105 7.32 -8.06 0.91
C LEU A 105 8.49 -8.38 1.85
N LEU A 106 9.33 -7.38 2.13
CA LEU A 106 10.51 -7.54 2.99
C LEU A 106 10.17 -7.64 4.48
N THR A 107 9.18 -6.89 4.95
CA THR A 107 8.81 -6.82 6.37
C THR A 107 7.89 -7.95 6.78
N ASN A 108 6.93 -8.32 5.93
CA ASN A 108 5.91 -9.31 6.28
C ASN A 108 6.46 -10.73 6.44
N LYS A 109 7.61 -11.04 5.85
CA LYS A 109 8.31 -12.32 6.09
C LYS A 109 8.67 -12.55 7.56
N TYR A 110 8.79 -11.48 8.35
CA TYR A 110 9.11 -11.55 9.78
C TYR A 110 7.88 -11.76 10.65
N PHE A 111 6.66 -11.60 10.12
CA PHE A 111 5.41 -11.85 10.83
C PHE A 111 4.89 -13.24 10.47
N THR A 112 5.02 -14.18 11.41
CA THR A 112 4.51 -15.55 11.22
C THR A 112 3.16 -15.65 11.91
N ALA A 113 2.09 -15.88 11.15
CA ALA A 113 0.77 -16.13 11.73
C ALA A 113 0.76 -17.50 12.42
N ILE A 114 0.44 -17.52 13.72
CA ILE A 114 0.01 -18.76 14.37
C ILE A 114 -1.44 -18.98 13.94
N LYS A 115 -1.70 -20.08 13.22
CA LYS A 115 -3.06 -20.49 12.87
C LYS A 115 -3.84 -20.93 14.10
#